data_AF-A0A2U4BDY3-F1
#
_entry.id   AF-A0A2U4BDY3-F1
#
_cell.length_a   1.000
_cell.length_b   1.000
_cell.length_c   1.000
_cell.angle_alpha   90.00
_cell.angle_beta   90.00
_cell.angle_gamma   90.00
#
_symmetry.space_group_name_H-M   'P 1'
#
loop_
_entity.id
_entity.type
_entity.pdbx_description
1 polymer ?
#
loop_
_entity_poly.entity_id
_entity_poly.type
_entity_poly.pdbx_seq_one_letter_code
_entity_poly.pdbx_strand_id
1 'polypeptide(L)'
;MTDEDSQTTASEAQAQDESELPVTQLCGLVEELSHGNSALKTETEMFEKYYNKLEPRDQRPSQLSEIRMSGAEIAQLRGRRRSKSRVSLERVTGLSVDQKLKLVQKELDDTKSEIRHIRANAERDLQHHEAIVEEAEIRWTEVQREVHEFEKDILKTISKKKGSILATQKVMKYIEDMNRRRDNMKDKLCLKNASLKVQRKKMLLQLRQSKLHRAMEMSVDLDKELLLRKELLEKVEKETLQVEEDQAKAMALNKQLRKQLSEFRVPQVMMYVREKIRNSDLEKAIGMWERKVEIAEMSLKGYRKAWNKMKITNEQLQAICPLGNSQREATAADQKVIH
;
A
#
# COMPACT_ATOMS: atom_id res chain seq x y z
N MET A 1 -71.13 -21.26 34.74
CA MET A 1 -72.32 -20.69 34.07
C MET A 1 -71.92 -19.30 33.58
N THR A 2 -72.09 -19.09 32.26
CA THR A 2 -72.25 -17.82 31.50
C THR A 2 -71.11 -16.79 31.60
N ASP A 3 -70.28 -16.60 30.56
CA ASP A 3 -70.53 -15.87 29.27
C ASP A 3 -70.80 -14.37 29.52
N GLU A 4 -70.35 -13.36 28.79
CA GLU A 4 -69.38 -13.11 27.69
C GLU A 4 -69.31 -11.57 27.58
N ASP A 5 -68.15 -11.06 27.16
CA ASP A 5 -67.87 -9.81 26.40
C ASP A 5 -68.60 -8.47 26.65
N SER A 6 -67.82 -7.38 26.87
CA SER A 6 -67.61 -6.33 25.84
C SER A 6 -66.87 -5.08 26.34
N GLN A 7 -65.70 -4.85 25.74
CA GLN A 7 -65.13 -3.59 25.20
C GLN A 7 -65.35 -2.23 25.89
N THR A 8 -64.21 -1.67 26.32
CA THR A 8 -63.60 -0.40 25.85
C THR A 8 -64.44 0.89 25.82
N THR A 9 -64.16 1.78 26.77
CA THR A 9 -64.06 3.24 26.57
C THR A 9 -62.98 3.75 27.53
N ALA A 10 -61.81 4.14 27.01
CA ALA A 10 -61.46 5.50 26.65
C ALA A 10 -60.75 6.24 27.81
N SER A 11 -59.45 6.42 27.62
CA SER A 11 -58.67 7.62 27.90
C SER A 11 -59.19 8.59 28.95
N GLU A 12 -58.53 8.64 30.10
CA GLU A 12 -58.21 9.85 30.89
C GLU A 12 -57.45 9.37 32.16
N ALA A 13 -56.13 9.57 32.21
CA ALA A 13 -55.54 10.76 32.83
C ALA A 13 -55.61 10.73 34.36
N GLN A 14 -54.69 9.99 34.97
CA GLN A 14 -54.06 10.27 36.26
C GLN A 14 -52.64 9.66 36.12
N ALA A 15 -51.62 10.35 35.58
CA ALA A 15 -51.05 11.60 36.07
C ALA A 15 -50.89 11.57 37.59
N GLN A 16 -50.23 10.54 38.11
CA GLN A 16 -49.81 10.44 39.50
C GLN A 16 -48.62 9.48 39.57
N ASP A 17 -47.43 10.03 39.34
CA ASP A 17 -46.31 10.06 40.31
C ASP A 17 -45.05 10.50 39.57
N GLU A 18 -45.05 11.74 39.03
CA GLU A 18 -43.79 12.46 38.85
C GLU A 18 -43.36 12.92 40.24
N SER A 19 -42.71 12.02 40.98
CA SER A 19 -41.89 12.40 42.12
C SER A 19 -40.84 13.39 41.59
N GLU A 20 -41.07 14.68 41.82
CA GLU A 20 -40.12 15.76 41.53
C GLU A 20 -38.80 15.43 42.24
N LEU A 21 -37.88 14.82 41.49
CA LEU A 21 -36.54 14.53 41.96
C LEU A 21 -35.90 15.87 42.36
N PRO A 22 -35.21 15.95 43.51
CA PRO A 22 -34.50 17.16 43.92
C PRO A 22 -33.64 17.71 42.76
N VAL A 23 -33.58 19.03 42.61
CA VAL A 23 -32.87 19.71 41.49
C VAL A 23 -31.44 19.18 41.28
N THR A 24 -30.74 18.82 42.36
CA THR A 24 -29.41 18.19 42.31
C THR A 24 -29.39 16.81 41.63
N GLN A 25 -30.42 16.00 41.84
CA GLN A 25 -30.59 14.69 41.19
C GLN A 25 -31.02 14.85 39.71
N LEU A 26 -31.86 15.85 39.41
CA LEU A 26 -32.19 16.21 38.02
C LEU A 26 -30.96 16.70 37.26
N CYS A 27 -30.10 17.53 37.86
CA CYS A 27 -28.83 17.93 37.25
C CYS A 27 -27.93 16.73 36.95
N GLY A 28 -27.80 15.79 37.90
CA GLY A 28 -27.03 14.56 37.69
C GLY A 28 -27.58 13.71 36.54
N LEU A 29 -28.90 13.52 36.48
CA LEU A 29 -29.54 12.76 35.41
C LEU A 29 -29.38 13.45 34.04
N VAL A 30 -29.49 14.77 33.97
CA VAL A 30 -29.28 15.55 32.75
C VAL A 30 -27.82 15.45 32.28
N GLU A 31 -26.86 15.53 33.19
CA GLU A 31 -25.44 15.34 32.87
C GLU A 31 -25.20 13.92 32.34
N GLU A 32 -25.65 12.88 33.02
CA GLU A 32 -25.48 11.48 32.58
C GLU A 32 -26.11 11.23 31.21
N LEU A 33 -27.36 11.66 30.99
CA LEU A 33 -28.04 11.53 29.70
C LEU A 33 -27.37 12.36 28.60
N SER A 34 -26.81 13.52 28.94
CA SER A 34 -26.04 14.35 28.00
C SER A 34 -24.76 13.64 27.54
N HIS A 35 -24.00 13.05 28.48
CA HIS A 35 -22.81 12.26 28.15
C HIS A 35 -23.16 11.02 27.30
N GLY A 36 -24.23 10.29 27.68
CA GLY A 36 -24.70 9.13 26.91
C GLY A 36 -25.15 9.49 25.50
N ASN A 37 -25.95 10.54 25.34
CA ASN A 37 -26.36 11.04 24.03
C ASN A 37 -25.18 11.55 23.20
N SER A 38 -24.19 12.18 23.83
CA SER A 38 -22.97 12.61 23.13
C SER A 38 -22.18 11.42 22.60
N ALA A 39 -22.04 10.33 23.38
CA ALA A 39 -21.37 9.11 22.94
C ALA A 39 -22.12 8.40 21.80
N LEU A 40 -23.45 8.32 21.87
CA LEU A 40 -24.26 7.75 20.79
C LEU A 40 -24.20 8.61 19.52
N LYS A 41 -24.15 9.94 19.67
CA LYS A 41 -24.02 10.87 18.54
C LYS A 41 -22.68 10.70 17.83
N THR A 42 -21.57 10.59 18.57
CA THR A 42 -20.25 10.37 17.96
C THR A 42 -20.16 8.99 17.28
N GLU A 43 -20.76 7.96 17.87
CA GLU A 43 -20.88 6.64 17.25
C GLU A 43 -21.72 6.69 15.95
N THR A 44 -22.84 7.41 15.96
CA THR A 44 -23.70 7.58 14.78
C THR A 44 -22.98 8.35 13.67
N GLU A 45 -22.30 9.46 14.01
CA GLU A 45 -21.50 10.26 13.07
C GLU A 45 -20.34 9.45 12.47
N MET A 46 -19.68 8.59 13.26
CA MET A 46 -18.66 7.66 12.79
C MET A 46 -19.22 6.72 11.72
N PHE A 47 -20.38 6.13 11.97
CA PHE A 47 -21.03 5.23 11.01
C PHE A 47 -21.50 5.95 9.75
N GLU A 48 -22.09 7.14 9.87
CA GLU A 48 -22.52 7.94 8.73
C GLU A 48 -21.34 8.37 7.82
N LYS A 49 -20.25 8.87 8.41
CA LYS A 49 -19.02 9.23 7.66
C LYS A 49 -18.46 8.06 6.86
N TYR A 50 -18.62 6.84 7.38
CA TYR A 50 -18.16 5.63 6.72
C TYR A 50 -19.13 5.18 5.62
N TYR A 51 -20.44 5.19 5.90
CA TYR A 51 -21.48 4.86 4.92
C TYR A 51 -21.40 5.78 3.68
N ASN A 52 -21.24 7.08 3.91
CA ASN A 52 -21.04 8.10 2.86
C ASN A 52 -19.76 7.90 2.01
N LYS A 53 -18.78 7.12 2.50
CA LYS A 53 -17.55 6.79 1.75
C LYS A 53 -17.64 5.46 1.01
N LEU A 54 -18.60 4.59 1.36
CA LEU A 54 -18.79 3.29 0.74
C LEU A 54 -19.76 3.29 -0.44
N GLU A 55 -20.65 4.27 -0.56
CA GLU A 55 -21.49 4.39 -1.76
C GLU A 55 -20.65 4.89 -2.95
N PRO A 56 -20.49 4.10 -4.02
CA PRO A 56 -20.01 4.62 -5.29
C PRO A 56 -20.98 5.71 -5.73
N ARG A 57 -20.43 6.86 -6.14
CA ARG A 57 -21.14 8.07 -6.57
C ARG A 57 -22.15 7.87 -7.72
N ASP A 58 -22.29 6.65 -8.23
CA ASP A 58 -23.13 6.25 -9.36
C ASP A 58 -24.48 5.64 -8.96
N GLN A 59 -24.74 5.41 -7.67
CA GLN A 59 -26.05 4.95 -7.19
C GLN A 59 -26.68 6.00 -6.28
N ARG A 60 -27.22 7.06 -6.87
CA ARG A 60 -28.32 7.81 -6.24
C ARG A 60 -29.64 7.19 -6.67
N PRO A 61 -30.33 6.41 -5.81
CA PRO A 61 -31.77 6.47 -5.79
C PRO A 61 -32.14 7.86 -5.28
N SER A 62 -32.97 8.56 -6.06
CA SER A 62 -33.53 9.87 -5.71
C SER A 62 -33.97 9.92 -4.26
N GLN A 63 -33.50 10.97 -3.56
CA GLN A 63 -34.04 11.55 -2.33
C GLN A 63 -34.99 10.63 -1.55
N LEU A 64 -34.53 10.11 -0.41
CA LEU A 64 -35.41 9.69 0.68
C LEU A 64 -36.32 10.88 1.01
N SER A 65 -37.50 10.88 0.40
CA SER A 65 -38.62 11.67 0.85
C SER A 65 -38.87 11.27 2.31
N GLU A 66 -39.12 12.28 3.14
CA GLU A 66 -39.61 12.12 4.50
C GLU A 66 -40.87 11.24 4.48
N ILE A 67 -40.70 9.93 4.66
CA ILE A 67 -41.82 9.05 4.99
C ILE A 67 -42.13 9.33 6.45
N ARG A 68 -43.00 10.31 6.71
CA ARG A 68 -43.75 10.37 7.97
C ARG A 68 -44.66 9.15 8.01
N MET A 69 -44.17 8.06 8.57
CA MET A 69 -44.99 6.92 8.96
C MET A 69 -45.96 7.40 10.05
N SER A 70 -47.26 7.40 9.76
CA SER A 70 -48.29 7.65 10.77
C SER A 70 -48.36 6.46 11.72
N GLY A 71 -48.47 6.71 13.03
CA GLY A 71 -48.58 5.65 14.07
C GLY A 71 -49.71 4.65 13.83
N ALA A 72 -50.68 4.96 12.96
CA ALA A 72 -51.76 4.08 12.56
C ALA A 72 -51.32 2.89 11.67
N GLU A 73 -50.19 2.98 10.96
CA GLU A 73 -49.70 1.90 10.09
C GLU A 73 -48.97 0.78 10.86
N ILE A 74 -48.43 1.09 12.04
CA ILE A 74 -47.70 0.14 12.90
C ILE A 74 -48.67 -0.88 13.53
N ALA A 75 -49.92 -0.49 13.79
CA ALA A 75 -50.91 -1.34 14.45
C ALA A 75 -51.46 -2.46 13.55
N GLN A 76 -51.42 -2.30 12.22
CA GLN A 76 -52.04 -3.24 11.28
C GLN A 76 -51.21 -4.51 11.01
N LEU A 77 -50.00 -4.63 11.54
CA LEU A 77 -49.11 -5.78 11.28
C LEU A 77 -49.28 -6.97 12.25
N ARG A 78 -50.16 -6.88 13.26
CA ARG A 78 -50.46 -8.01 14.17
C ARG A 78 -51.69 -8.80 13.70
N GLY A 79 -51.63 -9.42 12.52
CA GLY A 79 -52.80 -10.15 11.99
C GLY A 79 -52.55 -11.11 10.83
N ARG A 80 -51.98 -12.29 11.13
CA ARG A 80 -52.26 -13.61 10.52
C ARG A 80 -51.98 -13.87 9.01
N ARG A 81 -51.14 -14.91 8.80
CA ARG A 81 -51.01 -15.89 7.67
C ARG A 81 -50.13 -15.55 6.44
N ARG A 82 -48.91 -16.11 6.50
CA ARG A 82 -48.20 -16.92 5.48
C ARG A 82 -48.49 -16.60 4.00
N SER A 83 -47.50 -16.02 3.31
CA SER A 83 -47.09 -16.51 1.99
C SER A 83 -45.62 -16.16 1.70
N LYS A 84 -44.91 -17.12 1.11
CA LYS A 84 -43.50 -17.04 0.70
C LYS A 84 -43.34 -15.98 -0.38
N SER A 85 -42.49 -14.99 -0.13
CA SER A 85 -41.80 -14.24 -1.18
C SER A 85 -40.37 -14.01 -0.74
N ARG A 86 -39.45 -14.79 -1.32
CA ARG A 86 -38.02 -14.48 -1.33
C ARG A 86 -37.83 -13.42 -2.41
N VAL A 87 -37.96 -12.15 -2.04
CA VAL A 87 -37.46 -11.04 -2.85
C VAL A 87 -36.48 -10.29 -1.97
N SER A 88 -35.21 -10.56 -2.28
CA SER A 88 -34.02 -9.76 -1.98
C SER A 88 -34.28 -8.50 -1.13
N LEU A 89 -34.40 -8.69 0.19
CA LEU A 89 -33.84 -7.70 1.11
C LEU A 89 -32.35 -7.77 0.84
N GLU A 90 -31.89 -6.88 -0.03
CA GLU A 90 -30.49 -6.57 -0.22
C GLU A 90 -29.88 -6.52 1.17
N ARG A 91 -29.08 -7.56 1.47
CA ARG A 91 -28.43 -7.68 2.76
C ARG A 91 -27.58 -6.43 2.89
N VAL A 92 -28.07 -5.45 3.65
CA VAL A 92 -27.25 -4.42 4.27
C VAL A 92 -26.20 -5.22 5.03
N THR A 93 -25.09 -5.48 4.36
CA THR A 93 -24.05 -6.37 4.85
C THR A 93 -23.35 -5.53 5.89
N GLY A 94 -23.71 -5.75 7.15
CA GLY A 94 -23.12 -5.05 8.28
C GLY A 94 -21.60 -5.15 8.23
N LEU A 95 -20.92 -4.13 8.76
CA LEU A 95 -19.47 -4.06 8.68
C LEU A 95 -18.79 -5.26 9.31
N SER A 96 -17.74 -5.75 8.63
CA SER A 96 -16.83 -6.74 9.22
C SER A 96 -16.18 -6.15 10.47
N VAL A 97 -15.86 -7.01 11.44
CA VAL A 97 -15.17 -6.62 12.69
C VAL A 97 -13.88 -5.86 12.38
N ASP A 98 -13.14 -6.26 11.35
CA ASP A 98 -11.92 -5.55 10.90
C ASP A 98 -12.20 -4.15 10.37
N GLN A 99 -13.32 -3.96 9.65
CA GLN A 99 -13.72 -2.64 9.15
C GLN A 99 -14.17 -1.74 10.29
N LYS A 100 -14.89 -2.29 11.27
CA LYS A 100 -15.28 -1.58 12.50
C LYS A 100 -14.06 -1.17 13.31
N LEU A 101 -13.09 -2.06 13.49
CA LEU A 101 -11.85 -1.79 14.24
C LEU A 101 -11.03 -0.70 13.56
N LYS A 102 -10.88 -0.74 12.23
CA LYS A 102 -10.21 0.32 11.46
C LYS A 102 -10.91 1.67 11.59
N LEU A 103 -12.25 1.67 11.60
CA LEU A 103 -13.06 2.88 11.75
C LEU A 103 -12.91 3.49 13.15
N VAL A 104 -13.04 2.67 14.19
CA VAL A 104 -12.85 3.08 15.59
C VAL A 104 -11.43 3.60 15.81
N GLN A 105 -10.42 2.92 15.28
CA GLN A 105 -9.03 3.35 15.38
C GLN A 105 -8.81 4.71 14.72
N LYS A 106 -9.41 4.93 13.55
CA LYS A 106 -9.33 6.21 12.84
C LYS A 106 -9.98 7.35 13.64
N GLU A 107 -11.22 7.17 14.10
CA GLU A 107 -11.87 8.21 14.92
C GLU A 107 -11.13 8.44 16.23
N LEU A 108 -10.53 7.40 16.85
CA LEU A 108 -9.67 7.56 18.01
C LEU A 108 -8.45 8.43 17.70
N ASP A 109 -7.82 8.26 16.54
CA ASP A 109 -6.66 9.05 16.15
C ASP A 109 -7.04 10.50 15.76
N ASP A 110 -8.19 10.68 15.11
CA ASP A 110 -8.75 11.98 14.78
C ASP A 110 -9.12 12.77 16.05
N THR A 111 -9.84 12.15 16.99
CA THR A 111 -10.19 12.75 18.29
C THR A 111 -8.95 13.05 19.14
N LYS A 112 -7.94 12.17 19.16
CA LYS A 112 -6.64 12.47 19.79
C LYS A 112 -5.98 13.70 19.16
N SER A 113 -6.08 13.86 17.85
CA SER A 113 -5.54 15.03 17.14
C SER A 113 -6.30 16.31 17.52
N GLU A 114 -7.63 16.24 17.57
CA GLU A 114 -8.48 17.33 17.99
C GLU A 114 -8.22 17.75 19.44
N ILE A 115 -8.09 16.79 20.37
CA ILE A 115 -7.74 17.04 21.76
C ILE A 115 -6.38 17.77 21.86
N ARG A 116 -5.37 17.33 21.09
CA ARG A 116 -4.06 18.01 21.07
C ARG A 116 -4.20 19.45 20.56
N HIS A 117 -5.00 19.67 19.52
CA HIS A 117 -5.24 21.00 18.97
C HIS A 117 -5.96 21.92 19.97
N ILE A 118 -7.05 21.44 20.60
CA ILE A 118 -7.79 22.19 21.63
C ILE A 118 -6.87 22.52 22.81
N ARG A 119 -6.08 21.56 23.30
CA ARG A 119 -5.10 21.80 24.38
C ARG A 119 -4.06 22.85 23.99
N ALA A 120 -3.50 22.77 22.78
CA ALA A 120 -2.56 23.78 22.29
C ALA A 120 -3.19 25.17 22.16
N ASN A 121 -4.49 25.26 21.87
CA ASN A 121 -5.20 26.53 21.83
C ASN A 121 -5.44 27.09 23.22
N ALA A 122 -5.97 26.28 24.13
CA ALA A 122 -6.19 26.66 25.52
C ALA A 122 -4.89 27.10 26.21
N GLU A 123 -3.77 26.41 25.94
CA GLU A 123 -2.46 26.79 26.45
C GLU A 123 -2.01 28.16 25.94
N ARG A 124 -2.20 28.45 24.65
CA ARG A 124 -1.88 29.78 24.10
C ARG A 124 -2.74 30.88 24.72
N ASP A 125 -4.02 30.60 24.95
CA ASP A 125 -4.94 31.57 25.55
C ASP A 125 -4.61 31.81 27.03
N LEU A 126 -4.24 30.74 27.77
CA LEU A 126 -3.76 30.84 29.14
C LEU A 126 -2.49 31.70 29.21
N GLN A 127 -1.49 31.41 28.39
CA GLN A 127 -0.25 32.20 28.31
C GLN A 127 -0.52 33.67 27.95
N HIS A 128 -1.51 33.92 27.10
CA HIS A 128 -1.91 35.28 26.75
C HIS A 128 -2.50 36.03 27.96
N HIS A 129 -3.40 35.39 28.70
CA HIS A 129 -3.99 35.97 29.90
C HIS A 129 -2.97 36.15 31.03
N GLU A 130 -2.09 35.18 31.24
CA GLU A 130 -0.99 35.25 32.19
C GLU A 130 -0.10 36.46 31.90
N ALA A 131 0.31 36.66 30.64
CA ALA A 131 1.09 37.83 30.24
C ALA A 131 0.37 39.17 30.49
N ILE A 132 -0.97 39.22 30.32
CA ILE A 132 -1.76 40.43 30.63
C ILE A 132 -1.76 40.70 32.15
N VAL A 133 -1.93 39.66 32.95
CA VAL A 133 -1.93 39.78 34.42
C VAL A 133 -0.57 40.25 34.91
N GLU A 134 0.52 39.60 34.47
CA GLU A 134 1.89 40.03 34.81
C GLU A 134 2.15 41.49 34.40
N GLU A 135 1.72 41.91 33.21
CA GLU A 135 1.84 43.30 32.76
C GLU A 135 1.06 44.26 33.67
N ALA A 136 -0.15 43.88 34.08
CA ALA A 136 -0.99 44.68 34.97
C ALA A 136 -0.36 44.82 36.37
N GLU A 137 0.20 43.74 36.91
CA GLU A 137 0.91 43.73 38.20
C GLU A 137 2.15 44.63 38.16
N ILE A 138 2.97 44.51 37.11
CA ILE A 138 4.14 45.38 36.92
C ILE A 138 3.68 46.84 36.87
N ARG A 139 2.69 47.17 36.03
CA ARG A 139 2.16 48.54 35.94
C ARG A 139 1.62 49.06 37.25
N TRP A 140 0.93 48.23 38.03
CA TRP A 140 0.43 48.61 39.35
C TRP A 140 1.57 49.00 40.28
N THR A 141 2.63 48.19 40.35
CA THR A 141 3.80 48.52 41.18
C THR A 141 4.52 49.78 40.71
N GLU A 142 4.62 50.01 39.40
CA GLU A 142 5.21 51.22 38.84
C GLU A 142 4.38 52.45 39.22
N VAL A 143 3.06 52.43 39.02
CA VAL A 143 2.18 53.56 39.37
C VAL A 143 2.24 53.87 40.86
N GLN A 144 2.22 52.85 41.73
CA GLN A 144 2.35 53.03 43.18
C GLN A 144 3.67 53.73 43.53
N ARG A 145 4.78 53.31 42.92
CA ARG A 145 6.09 53.96 43.11
C ARG A 145 6.09 55.41 42.62
N GLU A 146 5.60 55.68 41.41
CA GLU A 146 5.54 57.03 40.84
C GLU A 146 4.67 57.99 41.66
N VAL A 147 3.54 57.50 42.19
CA VAL A 147 2.68 58.27 43.11
C VAL A 147 3.47 58.60 44.38
N HIS A 148 4.12 57.61 44.99
CA HIS A 148 4.91 57.83 46.21
C HIS A 148 6.06 58.83 46.00
N GLU A 149 6.79 58.71 44.90
CA GLU A 149 7.87 59.65 44.54
C GLU A 149 7.34 61.07 44.31
N PHE A 150 6.21 61.22 43.61
CA PHE A 150 5.58 62.52 43.41
C PHE A 150 5.13 63.16 44.73
N GLU A 151 4.49 62.39 45.60
CA GLU A 151 4.09 62.87 46.92
C GLU A 151 5.29 63.35 47.74
N LYS A 152 6.38 62.57 47.71
CA LYS A 152 7.62 62.86 48.44
C LYS A 152 8.33 64.10 47.90
N ASP A 153 8.59 64.13 46.60
CA ASP A 153 9.51 65.10 46.01
C ASP A 153 8.80 66.41 45.64
N ILE A 154 7.50 66.34 45.31
CA ILE A 154 6.69 67.49 44.93
C ILE A 154 5.77 67.91 46.06
N LEU A 155 4.75 67.11 46.40
CA LEU A 155 3.67 67.56 47.30
C LEU A 155 4.17 67.95 48.69
N LYS A 156 5.00 67.11 49.33
CA LYS A 156 5.57 67.43 50.65
C LYS A 156 6.47 68.65 50.59
N THR A 157 7.26 68.82 49.53
CA THR A 157 8.19 69.95 49.42
C THR A 157 7.50 71.31 49.19
N ILE A 158 6.42 71.34 48.40
CA ILE A 158 5.73 72.61 48.09
C ILE A 158 4.53 72.90 49.00
N SER A 159 4.18 71.98 49.91
CA SER A 159 3.01 72.02 50.79
C SER A 159 2.77 73.39 51.47
N LYS A 160 3.81 74.01 52.03
CA LYS A 160 3.73 75.31 52.72
C LYS A 160 3.77 76.54 51.80
N LYS A 161 4.11 76.37 50.52
CA LYS A 161 4.30 77.45 49.54
C LYS A 161 3.42 77.26 48.30
N LYS A 162 2.29 76.58 48.45
CA LYS A 162 1.34 76.30 47.37
C LYS A 162 0.87 77.63 46.74
N GLY A 163 0.89 77.69 45.40
CA GLY A 163 0.55 78.90 44.64
C GLY A 163 1.69 79.90 44.45
N SER A 164 2.85 79.71 45.09
CA SER A 164 4.04 80.53 44.80
C SER A 164 4.65 80.20 43.44
N ILE A 165 5.27 81.20 42.81
CA ILE A 165 6.00 81.03 41.53
C ILE A 165 7.03 79.88 41.64
N LEU A 166 7.73 79.79 42.77
CA LEU A 166 8.71 78.73 43.01
C LEU A 166 8.08 77.33 43.08
N ALA A 167 6.90 77.20 43.69
CA ALA A 167 6.17 75.94 43.70
C ALA A 167 5.73 75.52 42.29
N THR A 168 5.23 76.46 41.49
CA THR A 168 4.84 76.23 40.09
C THR A 168 6.06 75.83 39.24
N GLN A 169 7.18 76.53 39.38
CA GLN A 169 8.44 76.18 38.70
C GLN A 169 8.91 74.76 39.04
N LYS A 170 8.79 74.36 40.30
CA LYS A 170 9.17 73.00 40.73
C LYS A 170 8.28 71.92 40.10
N VAL A 171 6.97 72.17 39.98
CA VAL A 171 6.05 71.26 39.28
C VAL A 171 6.37 71.20 37.77
N MET A 172 6.61 72.34 37.13
CA MET A 172 6.98 72.37 35.70
C MET A 172 8.27 71.59 35.43
N LYS A 173 9.32 71.83 36.24
CA LYS A 173 10.58 71.09 36.11
C LYS A 173 10.39 69.59 36.27
N TYR A 174 9.58 69.15 37.24
CA TYR A 174 9.26 67.74 37.41
C TYR A 174 8.60 67.14 36.16
N ILE A 175 7.61 67.82 35.59
CA ILE A 175 6.94 67.37 34.36
C ILE A 175 7.93 67.26 33.20
N GLU A 176 8.82 68.25 33.03
CA GLU A 176 9.86 68.22 32.01
C GLU A 176 10.84 67.06 32.20
N ASP A 177 11.32 66.85 33.43
CA ASP A 177 12.23 65.74 33.77
C ASP A 177 11.57 64.38 33.52
N MET A 178 10.28 64.23 33.88
CA MET A 178 9.51 63.00 33.63
C MET A 178 9.25 62.75 32.15
N ASN A 179 9.01 63.80 31.35
CA ASN A 179 8.90 63.67 29.89
C ASN A 179 10.20 63.14 29.30
N ARG A 180 11.34 63.73 29.67
CA ARG A 180 12.67 63.26 29.21
C ARG A 180 12.94 61.82 29.59
N ARG A 181 12.58 61.40 30.82
CA ARG A 181 12.72 60.00 31.25
C ARG A 181 11.89 59.04 30.39
N ARG A 182 10.65 59.40 30.07
CA ARG A 182 9.77 58.59 29.20
C ARG A 182 10.30 58.51 27.77
N ASP A 183 10.81 59.61 27.20
CA ASP A 183 11.41 59.62 25.88
C ASP A 183 12.65 58.71 25.81
N ASN A 184 13.54 58.80 26.82
CA ASN A 184 14.69 57.91 26.93
C ASN A 184 14.28 56.43 27.03
N MET A 185 13.19 56.12 27.75
CA MET A 185 12.68 54.76 27.84
C MET A 185 12.09 54.29 26.51
N LYS A 186 11.34 55.16 25.82
CA LYS A 186 10.80 54.88 24.49
C LYS A 186 11.92 54.53 23.51
N ASP A 187 13.00 55.29 23.48
CA ASP A 187 14.12 55.02 22.58
C ASP A 187 14.79 53.67 22.89
N LYS A 188 15.01 53.36 24.18
CA LYS A 188 15.52 52.05 24.61
C LYS A 188 14.62 50.89 24.16
N LEU A 189 13.30 51.03 24.33
CA LEU A 189 12.33 50.03 23.92
C LEU A 189 12.26 49.89 22.40
N CYS A 190 12.34 50.98 21.64
CA CYS A 190 12.41 50.97 20.19
C CYS A 190 13.63 50.19 19.68
N LEU A 191 14.81 50.43 20.26
CA LEU A 191 16.04 49.71 19.92
C LEU A 191 15.92 48.21 20.26
N LYS A 192 15.39 47.86 21.44
CA LYS A 192 15.17 46.45 21.83
C LYS A 192 14.17 45.77 20.89
N ASN A 193 13.09 46.45 20.52
CA ASN A 193 12.08 45.93 19.59
C ASN A 193 12.65 45.68 18.20
N ALA A 194 13.47 46.60 17.68
CA ALA A 194 14.16 46.43 16.41
C ALA A 194 15.11 45.22 16.45
N SER A 195 15.91 45.08 17.52
CA SER A 195 16.80 43.93 17.72
C SER A 195 16.05 42.60 17.78
N LEU A 196 14.97 42.52 18.58
CA LEU A 196 14.13 41.32 18.69
C LEU A 196 13.45 40.96 17.36
N LYS A 197 13.00 41.95 16.58
CA LYS A 197 12.45 41.73 15.23
C LYS A 197 13.49 41.07 14.31
N VAL A 198 14.74 41.53 14.35
CA VAL A 198 15.85 40.93 13.58
C VAL A 198 16.12 39.51 14.05
N GLN A 199 16.21 39.27 15.36
CA GLN A 199 16.43 37.94 15.93
C GLN A 199 15.31 36.96 15.56
N ARG A 200 14.04 37.38 15.66
CA ARG A 200 12.89 36.57 15.23
C ARG A 200 12.96 36.21 13.75
N LYS A 201 13.29 37.17 12.88
CA LYS A 201 13.45 36.91 11.43
C LYS A 201 14.57 35.90 11.18
N LYS A 202 15.71 36.01 11.87
CA LYS A 202 16.84 35.07 11.77
C LYS A 202 16.43 33.66 12.19
N MET A 203 15.79 33.50 13.35
CA MET A 203 15.32 32.20 13.85
C MET A 203 14.33 31.54 12.89
N LEU A 204 13.38 32.33 12.34
CA LEU A 204 12.40 31.82 11.39
C LEU A 204 13.06 31.38 10.07
N LEU A 205 14.07 32.10 9.58
CA LEU A 205 14.85 31.70 8.41
C LEU A 205 15.61 30.40 8.66
N GLN A 206 16.27 30.27 9.81
CA GLN A 206 16.98 29.03 10.20
C GLN A 206 16.02 27.83 10.27
N LEU A 207 14.83 28.02 10.86
CA LEU A 207 13.81 26.97 10.90
C LEU A 207 13.37 26.54 9.49
N ARG A 208 13.13 27.50 8.59
CA ARG A 208 12.75 27.20 7.21
C ARG A 208 13.86 26.46 6.46
N GLN A 209 15.10 26.91 6.62
CA GLN A 209 16.27 26.26 6.02
C GLN A 209 16.43 24.82 6.51
N SER A 210 16.29 24.58 7.82
CA SER A 210 16.34 23.24 8.40
C SER A 210 15.22 22.34 7.88
N LYS A 211 13.98 22.84 7.80
CA LYS A 211 12.86 22.08 7.21
C LYS A 211 13.09 21.74 5.74
N LEU A 212 13.62 22.68 4.96
CA LEU A 212 13.94 22.47 3.55
C LEU A 212 15.04 21.41 3.39
N HIS A 213 16.09 21.50 4.20
CA HIS A 213 17.19 20.53 4.18
C HIS A 213 16.69 19.12 4.49
N ARG A 214 15.89 18.95 5.55
CA ARG A 214 15.27 17.67 5.90
C ARG A 214 14.38 17.12 4.78
N ALA A 215 13.58 17.98 4.14
CA ALA A 215 12.73 17.56 3.02
C ALA A 215 13.56 17.11 1.82
N MET A 216 14.69 17.76 1.56
CA MET A 216 15.62 17.38 0.50
C MET A 216 16.29 16.04 0.81
N GLU A 217 16.75 15.80 2.04
CA GLU A 217 17.28 14.50 2.47
C GLU A 217 16.28 13.37 2.27
N MET A 218 15.03 13.58 2.73
CA MET A 218 13.94 12.62 2.51
C MET A 218 13.68 12.33 1.03
N SER A 219 13.72 13.36 0.18
CA SER A 219 13.56 13.18 -1.28
C SER A 219 14.66 12.30 -1.85
N VAL A 220 15.92 12.55 -1.47
CA VAL A 220 17.06 11.77 -1.92
C VAL A 220 16.94 10.31 -1.48
N ASP A 221 16.48 10.05 -0.26
CA ASP A 221 16.29 8.69 0.23
C ASP A 221 15.14 7.97 -0.48
N LEU A 222 14.04 8.67 -0.78
CA LEU A 222 12.95 8.14 -1.60
C LEU A 222 13.42 7.82 -3.02
N ASP A 223 14.26 8.65 -3.63
CA ASP A 223 14.82 8.38 -4.96
C ASP A 223 15.68 7.11 -4.97
N LYS A 224 16.49 6.90 -3.92
CA LYS A 224 17.27 5.65 -3.75
C LYS A 224 16.34 4.44 -3.61
N GLU A 225 15.30 4.54 -2.78
CA GLU A 225 14.32 3.46 -2.57
C GLU A 225 13.58 3.13 -3.88
N LEU A 226 13.20 4.15 -4.64
CA LEU A 226 12.54 4.00 -5.93
C LEU A 226 13.45 3.29 -6.94
N LEU A 227 14.74 3.65 -6.97
CA LEU A 227 15.72 3.00 -7.83
C LEU A 227 15.92 1.52 -7.46
N LEU A 228 16.09 1.22 -6.17
CA LEU A 228 16.18 -0.17 -5.69
C LEU A 228 14.94 -0.99 -6.01
N ARG A 229 13.74 -0.42 -5.86
CA ARG A 229 12.48 -1.08 -6.23
C ARG A 229 12.39 -1.37 -7.71
N LYS A 230 12.84 -0.44 -8.58
CA LYS A 230 12.89 -0.66 -10.03
C LYS A 230 13.82 -1.83 -10.40
N GLU A 231 15.01 -1.89 -9.81
CA GLU A 231 15.95 -2.99 -10.05
C GLU A 231 15.39 -4.33 -9.59
N LEU A 232 14.72 -4.37 -8.44
CA LEU A 232 14.04 -5.58 -7.95
C LEU A 232 12.89 -6.00 -8.87
N LEU A 233 12.10 -5.04 -9.36
CA LEU A 233 11.01 -5.30 -10.30
C LEU A 233 11.56 -5.94 -11.59
N GLU A 234 12.63 -5.39 -12.15
CA GLU A 234 13.27 -5.92 -13.37
C GLU A 234 13.78 -7.36 -13.17
N LYS A 235 14.33 -7.68 -11.98
CA LYS A 235 14.75 -9.05 -11.66
C LYS A 235 13.57 -10.00 -11.58
N VAL A 236 12.50 -9.60 -10.89
CA VAL A 236 11.27 -10.40 -10.80
C VAL A 236 10.67 -10.62 -12.19
N GLU A 237 10.61 -9.60 -13.03
CA GLU A 237 10.12 -9.72 -14.42
C GLU A 237 10.95 -10.75 -15.21
N LYS A 238 12.29 -10.70 -15.12
CA LYS A 238 13.17 -11.69 -15.76
C LYS A 238 12.93 -13.11 -15.24
N GLU A 239 12.82 -13.27 -13.92
CA GLU A 239 12.53 -14.57 -13.30
C GLU A 239 11.16 -15.09 -13.71
N THR A 240 10.13 -14.24 -13.79
CA THR A 240 8.79 -14.64 -14.26
C THR A 240 8.81 -15.11 -15.71
N LEU A 241 9.50 -14.40 -16.61
CA LEU A 241 9.65 -14.82 -18.00
C LEU A 241 10.37 -16.18 -18.12
N GLN A 242 11.42 -16.37 -17.32
CA GLN A 242 12.15 -17.65 -17.29
C GLN A 242 11.25 -18.80 -16.81
N VAL A 243 10.49 -18.58 -15.74
CA VAL A 243 9.54 -19.57 -15.21
C VAL A 243 8.46 -19.90 -16.25
N GLU A 244 7.94 -18.92 -16.97
CA GLU A 244 6.97 -19.14 -18.04
C GLU A 244 7.55 -19.98 -19.18
N GLU A 245 8.79 -19.70 -19.60
CA GLU A 245 9.47 -20.48 -20.64
C GLU A 245 9.70 -21.93 -20.21
N ASP A 246 10.16 -22.14 -18.97
CA ASP A 246 10.40 -23.47 -18.42
C ASP A 246 9.09 -24.25 -18.21
N GLN A 247 8.02 -23.56 -17.80
CA GLN A 247 6.69 -24.13 -17.71
C GLN A 247 6.18 -24.57 -19.10
N ALA A 248 6.39 -23.75 -20.13
CA ALA A 248 6.02 -24.09 -21.51
C ALA A 248 6.78 -25.34 -22.02
N LYS A 249 8.10 -25.42 -21.78
CA LYS A 249 8.92 -26.60 -22.12
C LYS A 249 8.42 -27.85 -21.38
N ALA A 250 8.19 -27.75 -20.08
CA ALA A 250 7.70 -28.85 -19.26
C ALA A 250 6.31 -29.32 -19.72
N MET A 251 5.40 -28.40 -20.04
CA MET A 251 4.08 -28.73 -20.59
C MET A 251 4.18 -29.43 -21.95
N ALA A 252 5.04 -28.94 -22.85
CA ALA A 252 5.25 -29.56 -24.16
C ALA A 252 5.78 -30.99 -24.03
N LEU A 253 6.76 -31.20 -23.15
CA LEU A 253 7.31 -32.53 -22.86
C LEU A 253 6.26 -33.45 -22.23
N ASN A 254 5.48 -32.97 -21.26
CA ASN A 254 4.42 -33.76 -20.63
C ASN A 254 3.37 -34.19 -21.66
N LYS A 255 2.99 -33.28 -22.57
CA LYS A 255 2.09 -33.57 -23.69
C LYS A 255 2.65 -34.65 -24.61
N GLN A 256 3.93 -34.58 -24.95
CA GLN A 256 4.64 -35.59 -25.75
C GLN A 256 4.61 -36.97 -25.06
N LEU A 257 4.96 -37.03 -23.78
CA LEU A 257 4.98 -38.27 -23.00
C LEU A 257 3.60 -38.89 -22.88
N ARG A 258 2.55 -38.09 -22.61
CA ARG A 258 1.16 -38.56 -22.60
C ARG A 258 0.74 -39.14 -23.95
N LYS A 259 1.15 -38.50 -25.05
CA LYS A 259 0.91 -39.01 -26.40
C LYS A 259 1.60 -40.37 -26.61
N GLN A 260 2.89 -40.49 -26.27
CA GLN A 260 3.62 -41.76 -26.34
C GLN A 260 2.96 -42.86 -25.49
N LEU A 261 2.55 -42.54 -24.26
CA LEU A 261 1.81 -43.47 -23.39
C LEU A 261 0.48 -43.93 -24.01
N SER A 262 -0.24 -43.03 -24.68
CA SER A 262 -1.50 -43.37 -25.34
C SER A 262 -1.34 -44.19 -26.63
N GLU A 263 -0.24 -43.97 -27.36
CA GLU A 263 0.07 -44.66 -28.62
C GLU A 263 0.76 -46.01 -28.39
N PHE A 264 1.39 -46.20 -27.22
CA PHE A 264 2.09 -47.43 -26.88
C PHE A 264 1.11 -48.61 -26.80
N ARG A 265 1.31 -49.57 -27.71
CA ARG A 265 0.59 -50.85 -27.74
C ARG A 265 1.61 -51.96 -27.49
N VAL A 266 1.35 -52.79 -26.48
CA VAL A 266 2.18 -53.98 -26.20
C VAL A 266 2.07 -54.92 -27.40
N PRO A 267 3.18 -55.22 -28.11
CA PRO A 267 3.15 -56.19 -29.20
C PRO A 267 2.67 -57.53 -28.66
N GLN A 268 1.78 -58.17 -29.41
CA GLN A 268 1.26 -59.47 -29.01
C GLN A 268 2.42 -60.46 -28.83
N VAL A 269 2.46 -61.21 -27.72
CA VAL A 269 3.61 -62.04 -27.33
C VAL A 269 4.10 -62.93 -28.49
N MET A 270 3.18 -63.46 -29.29
CA MET A 270 3.51 -64.27 -30.46
C MET A 270 4.20 -63.51 -31.61
N MET A 271 3.92 -62.21 -31.78
CA MET A 271 4.67 -61.37 -32.71
C MET A 271 6.11 -61.18 -32.27
N TYR A 272 6.32 -60.89 -30.98
CA TYR A 272 7.67 -60.74 -30.43
C TYR A 272 8.49 -62.03 -30.56
N VAL A 273 7.89 -63.18 -30.23
CA VAL A 273 8.56 -64.49 -30.35
C VAL A 273 8.94 -64.78 -31.80
N ARG A 274 8.03 -64.53 -32.76
CA ARG A 274 8.34 -64.71 -34.20
C ARG A 274 9.46 -63.80 -34.67
N GLU A 275 9.40 -62.52 -34.30
CA GLU A 275 10.44 -61.55 -34.65
C GLU A 275 11.79 -61.90 -34.02
N LYS A 276 11.80 -62.45 -32.80
CA LYS A 276 13.04 -62.86 -32.12
C LYS A 276 13.70 -64.07 -32.79
N ILE A 277 12.90 -65.04 -33.24
CA ILE A 277 13.39 -66.19 -34.02
C ILE A 277 13.96 -65.69 -35.35
N ARG A 278 13.20 -64.85 -36.08
CA ARG A 278 13.66 -64.25 -37.35
C ARG A 278 14.98 -63.49 -37.19
N ASN A 279 15.13 -62.72 -36.11
CA ASN A 279 16.37 -62.00 -35.84
C ASN A 279 17.54 -62.96 -35.59
N SER A 280 17.33 -64.03 -34.83
CA SER A 280 18.37 -65.05 -34.59
C SER A 280 18.78 -65.76 -35.88
N ASP A 281 17.84 -66.04 -36.78
CA ASP A 281 18.14 -66.68 -38.06
C ASP A 281 18.91 -65.75 -39.01
N LEU A 282 18.56 -64.45 -39.03
CA LEU A 282 19.31 -63.44 -39.76
C LEU A 282 20.74 -63.28 -39.22
N GLU A 283 20.92 -63.25 -37.90
CA GLU A 283 22.25 -63.20 -37.27
C GLU A 283 23.13 -64.40 -37.70
N LYS A 284 22.55 -65.62 -37.73
CA LYS A 284 23.26 -66.82 -38.22
C LYS A 284 23.58 -66.73 -39.71
N ALA A 285 22.65 -66.23 -40.53
CA ALA A 285 22.85 -66.06 -41.96
C ALA A 285 23.98 -65.05 -42.25
N ILE A 286 24.01 -63.94 -41.54
CA ILE A 286 25.08 -62.93 -41.60
C ILE A 286 26.42 -63.60 -41.29
N GLY A 287 26.55 -64.30 -40.17
CA GLY A 287 27.80 -64.99 -39.81
C GLY A 287 28.25 -66.06 -40.82
N MET A 288 27.30 -66.73 -41.50
CA MET A 288 27.62 -67.67 -42.58
C MET A 288 28.13 -66.94 -43.83
N TRP A 289 27.50 -65.84 -44.22
CA TRP A 289 27.91 -65.05 -45.37
C TRP A 289 29.26 -64.37 -45.13
N GLU A 290 29.51 -63.86 -43.93
CA GLU A 290 30.82 -63.33 -43.53
C GLU A 290 31.92 -64.37 -43.70
N ARG A 291 31.69 -65.62 -43.24
CA ARG A 291 32.65 -66.72 -43.43
C ARG A 291 32.85 -67.10 -44.90
N LYS A 292 31.79 -67.06 -45.72
CA LYS A 292 31.91 -67.30 -47.17
C LYS A 292 32.73 -66.21 -47.86
N VAL A 293 32.55 -64.95 -47.46
CA VAL A 293 33.34 -63.82 -47.96
C VAL A 293 34.81 -63.99 -47.58
N GLU A 294 35.10 -64.33 -46.33
CA GLU A 294 36.47 -64.58 -45.86
C GLU A 294 37.17 -65.69 -46.67
N ILE A 295 36.48 -66.80 -46.95
CA ILE A 295 37.01 -67.89 -47.79
C ILE A 295 37.30 -67.39 -49.21
N ALA A 296 36.35 -66.66 -49.83
CA ALA A 296 36.52 -66.14 -51.18
C ALA A 296 37.70 -65.15 -51.26
N GLU A 297 37.87 -64.28 -50.27
CA GLU A 297 39.00 -63.36 -50.16
C GLU A 297 40.33 -64.10 -50.02
N MET A 298 40.39 -65.14 -49.18
CA MET A 298 41.57 -65.98 -48.99
C MET A 298 41.94 -66.75 -50.25
N SER A 299 40.98 -67.33 -50.96
CA SER A 299 41.18 -67.97 -52.26
C SER A 299 41.69 -66.99 -53.31
N LEU A 300 41.08 -65.79 -53.41
CA LEU A 300 41.51 -64.74 -54.34
C LEU A 300 42.94 -64.26 -54.04
N LYS A 301 43.30 -64.15 -52.76
CA LYS A 301 44.68 -63.84 -52.31
C LYS A 301 45.65 -64.96 -52.72
N GLY A 302 45.23 -66.22 -52.64
CA GLY A 302 45.98 -67.38 -53.15
C GLY A 302 46.20 -67.31 -54.66
N TYR A 303 45.14 -67.10 -55.44
CA TYR A 303 45.22 -66.95 -56.90
C TYR A 303 46.14 -65.79 -57.31
N ARG A 304 46.04 -64.62 -56.64
CA ARG A 304 46.95 -63.49 -56.89
C ARG A 304 48.41 -63.82 -56.63
N LYS A 305 48.72 -64.57 -55.56
CA LYS A 305 50.10 -65.01 -55.29
C LYS A 305 50.62 -65.96 -56.37
N ALA A 306 49.80 -66.92 -56.81
CA ALA A 306 50.16 -67.85 -57.88
C ALA A 306 50.39 -67.11 -59.21
N TRP A 307 49.49 -66.19 -59.57
CA TRP A 307 49.61 -65.34 -60.76
C TRP A 307 50.87 -64.49 -60.74
N ASN A 308 51.18 -63.83 -59.61
CA ASN A 308 52.39 -63.02 -59.49
C ASN A 308 53.67 -63.85 -59.63
N LYS A 309 53.71 -65.09 -59.11
CA LYS A 309 54.82 -66.02 -59.35
C LYS A 309 54.97 -66.35 -60.83
N MET A 310 53.87 -66.69 -61.51
CA MET A 310 53.84 -66.98 -62.96
C MET A 310 54.32 -65.79 -63.79
N LYS A 311 53.90 -64.58 -63.42
CA LYS A 311 54.31 -63.33 -64.05
C LYS A 311 55.82 -63.11 -63.91
N ILE A 312 56.37 -63.26 -62.70
CA ILE A 312 57.82 -63.13 -62.45
C ILE A 312 58.61 -64.18 -63.24
N THR A 313 58.14 -65.43 -63.32
CA THR A 313 58.82 -66.47 -64.12
C THR A 313 58.75 -66.18 -65.62
N ASN A 314 57.66 -65.60 -66.12
CA ASN A 314 57.53 -65.22 -67.52
C ASN A 314 58.40 -64.00 -67.87
N GLU A 315 58.48 -63.01 -66.98
CA GLU A 315 59.39 -61.86 -67.09
C GLU A 315 60.88 -62.30 -67.03
N GLN A 316 61.21 -63.33 -66.23
CA GLN A 316 62.55 -63.95 -66.23
C GLN A 316 62.86 -64.72 -67.52
N LEU A 317 61.86 -65.37 -68.14
CA LEU A 317 62.02 -66.08 -69.41
C LEU A 317 62.14 -65.12 -70.61
N GLN A 318 61.47 -63.97 -70.59
CA GLN A 318 61.59 -62.93 -71.62
C GLN A 318 62.93 -62.17 -71.59
N ALA A 319 63.67 -62.21 -70.48
CA ALA A 319 65.00 -61.59 -70.38
C ALA A 319 66.13 -62.40 -71.05
N ILE A 320 65.89 -63.65 -71.49
CA ILE A 320 66.94 -64.57 -71.97
C ILE A 320 66.92 -64.80 -73.50
N CYS A 321 65.88 -64.41 -74.26
CA CYS A 321 65.85 -64.51 -75.74
C CYS A 321 64.95 -63.44 -76.42
N PRO A 322 65.40 -62.74 -77.48
CA PRO A 322 64.58 -61.75 -78.21
C PRO A 322 63.91 -62.29 -79.49
N LEU A 323 62.81 -61.61 -79.86
CA LEU A 323 62.13 -61.48 -81.17
C LEU A 323 61.01 -62.47 -81.58
N GLY A 324 59.91 -61.91 -82.10
CA GLY A 324 59.09 -62.53 -83.16
C GLY A 324 57.59 -62.18 -83.17
N ASN A 325 57.20 -61.21 -84.01
CA ASN A 325 55.82 -60.82 -84.33
C ASN A 325 54.97 -61.94 -84.98
N SER A 326 53.65 -61.96 -84.72
CA SER A 326 52.61 -61.94 -85.77
C SER A 326 51.18 -61.74 -85.22
N GLN A 327 50.40 -61.05 -86.06
CA GLN A 327 49.07 -60.47 -85.88
C GLN A 327 47.88 -61.45 -85.85
N ARG A 328 46.75 -60.96 -85.31
CA ARG A 328 45.34 -60.93 -85.82
C ARG A 328 44.39 -61.13 -84.64
N GLU A 329 43.22 -60.52 -84.51
CA GLU A 329 42.45 -59.53 -85.26
C GLU A 329 41.37 -58.98 -84.30
N ALA A 330 40.77 -57.85 -84.67
CA ALA A 330 39.78 -57.10 -83.91
C ALA A 330 38.40 -57.77 -83.90
N THR A 331 37.61 -57.51 -82.84
CA THR A 331 36.18 -57.14 -82.97
C THR A 331 35.79 -56.22 -81.81
N ALA A 332 35.23 -55.08 -82.18
CA ALA A 332 34.60 -54.10 -81.30
C ALA A 332 33.08 -54.31 -81.35
N ALA A 333 32.39 -54.18 -80.21
CA ALA A 333 30.97 -53.86 -80.15
C ALA A 333 30.65 -53.16 -78.83
N ASP A 334 30.36 -51.87 -78.97
CA ASP A 334 29.68 -50.99 -78.01
C ASP A 334 28.25 -51.47 -77.72
N GLN A 335 27.75 -51.20 -76.51
CA GLN A 335 26.45 -50.56 -76.20
C GLN A 335 26.27 -50.46 -74.65
N LYS A 336 26.27 -49.24 -74.08
CA LYS A 336 25.10 -48.41 -73.69
C LYS A 336 24.27 -49.02 -72.53
N VAL A 337 24.32 -48.48 -71.29
CA VAL A 337 23.67 -47.26 -70.73
C VAL A 337 22.31 -47.58 -70.05
N ILE A 338 22.04 -46.92 -68.90
CA ILE A 338 20.78 -46.78 -68.11
C ILE A 338 20.48 -47.96 -67.14
N HIS A 339 20.23 -47.82 -65.81
CA HIS A 339 19.83 -46.71 -64.94
C HIS A 339 20.47 -46.83 -63.55
#